data_AF-A0A131ZZK5-F1
#
_entry.id   AF-A0A131ZZK5-F1
#
_cell.length_a   1.000
_cell.length_b   1.000
_cell.length_c   1.000
_cell.angle_alpha   90.00
_cell.angle_beta   90.00
_cell.angle_gamma   90.00
#
_symmetry.space_group_name_H-M   'P 1'
#
loop_
_entity.id
_entity.type
_entity.pdbx_description
1 polymer ?
#
loop_
_entity_poly.entity_id
_entity_poly.type
_entity_poly.pdbx_seq_one_letter_code
_entity_poly.pdbx_strand_id
1 'polypeptide(L)'
;MKQWQRNAQKLDPDDEEAELELAFRYAVKRMNKDRNILPNTTLVYDIEYISRDDSFHASKKVCKQIRQGSVAIFGPSDDRLGMHVQSICDSLDIPHLESRKHNLNFGKEFSINLHPGSFAVAQSVRVLITFLNWTRVAVIYEDDMSM
;
A
#
# COMPACT_ATOMS: atom_id res chain seq x y z
N MET A 1 20.56 -9.18 30.98
CA MET A 1 19.11 -8.87 30.94
C MET A 1 18.83 -7.35 30.79
N LYS A 2 19.49 -6.62 29.89
CA LYS A 2 19.18 -5.20 29.59
C LYS A 2 19.65 -4.81 28.18
N GLN A 3 19.00 -5.32 27.13
CA GLN A 3 19.25 -4.86 25.75
C GLN A 3 18.00 -4.96 24.84
N TRP A 4 16.79 -4.94 25.41
CA TRP A 4 15.53 -5.07 24.65
C TRP A 4 14.62 -3.84 24.72
N GLN A 5 15.12 -2.66 25.13
CA GLN A 5 14.26 -1.48 25.36
C GLN A 5 14.69 -0.18 24.67
N ARG A 6 15.65 -0.21 23.75
CA ARG A 6 16.01 0.98 22.97
C ARG A 6 15.73 0.70 21.50
N ASN A 7 14.49 0.98 21.08
CA ASN A 7 14.03 1.26 19.71
C ASN A 7 12.51 1.06 19.54
N ALA A 8 11.71 1.21 20.62
CA ALA A 8 10.31 1.53 20.44
C ALA A 8 10.22 3.04 20.20
N GLN A 9 10.36 3.46 18.94
CA GLN A 9 9.76 4.71 18.49
C GLN A 9 8.31 4.64 18.98
N LYS A 10 7.89 5.57 19.84
CA LYS A 10 6.50 5.69 20.25
C LYS A 10 5.72 5.94 18.95
N LEU A 11 5.03 4.92 18.47
CA LEU A 11 4.11 5.03 17.35
C LEU A 11 3.00 5.98 17.82
N ASP A 12 2.87 7.11 17.13
CA ASP A 12 1.78 8.04 17.34
C ASP A 12 0.48 7.30 16.98
N PRO A 13 -0.57 7.31 17.82
CA PRO A 13 -1.84 6.64 17.51
C PRO A 13 -2.54 7.12 16.22
N ASP A 14 -2.09 8.22 15.60
CA ASP A 14 -2.56 8.69 14.28
C ASP A 14 -1.61 8.31 13.12
N ASP A 15 -0.61 7.44 13.35
CA ASP A 15 0.32 7.01 12.31
C ASP A 15 -0.32 5.91 11.44
N GLU A 16 -0.98 6.31 10.35
CA GLU A 16 -1.57 5.37 9.37
C GLU A 16 -0.57 4.30 8.91
N GLU A 17 0.73 4.62 8.82
CA GLU A 17 1.77 3.66 8.42
C GLU A 17 1.98 2.60 9.51
N ALA A 18 1.88 2.98 10.78
CA ALA A 18 1.93 2.07 11.93
C ALA A 18 0.75 1.09 11.93
N GLU A 19 -0.45 1.59 11.65
CA GLU A 19 -1.65 0.76 11.57
C GLU A 19 -1.57 -0.24 10.41
N LEU A 20 -1.11 0.23 9.25
CA LEU A 20 -0.89 -0.62 8.07
C LEU A 20 0.16 -1.70 8.34
N GLU A 21 1.27 -1.35 9.00
CA GLU A 21 2.30 -2.32 9.38
C GLU A 21 1.74 -3.37 10.35
N LEU A 22 0.98 -2.95 11.36
CA LEU A 22 0.35 -3.85 12.31
C LEU A 22 -0.63 -4.81 11.62
N ALA A 23 -1.47 -4.28 10.73
CA ALA A 23 -2.41 -5.07 9.94
C ALA A 23 -1.68 -6.09 9.07
N PHE A 24 -0.60 -5.69 8.40
CA PHE A 24 0.22 -6.58 7.58
C PHE A 24 0.86 -7.71 8.41
N ARG A 25 1.50 -7.38 9.54
CA ARG A 25 2.09 -8.37 10.46
C ARG A 25 1.04 -9.34 10.99
N TYR A 26 -0.14 -8.83 11.34
CA TYR A 26 -1.26 -9.65 11.81
C TYR A 26 -1.75 -10.59 10.71
N ALA A 27 -1.90 -10.11 9.47
CA ALA A 27 -2.34 -10.92 8.34
C ALA A 27 -1.39 -12.09 8.09
N VAL A 28 -0.06 -11.85 8.06
CA VAL A 28 0.93 -12.93 7.91
C VAL A 28 0.85 -13.94 9.05
N LYS A 29 0.76 -13.46 10.30
CA LYS A 29 0.62 -14.33 11.48
C LYS A 29 -0.64 -15.19 11.41
N ARG A 30 -1.76 -14.60 10.98
CA ARG A 30 -3.05 -15.30 10.83
C ARG A 30 -2.97 -16.38 9.75
N MET A 31 -2.42 -16.04 8.59
CA MET A 31 -2.24 -16.98 7.47
C MET A 31 -1.35 -18.16 7.86
N ASN A 32 -0.23 -17.91 8.52
CA ASN A 32 0.67 -18.98 8.99
C ASN A 32 0.06 -19.87 10.08
N LYS A 33 -0.96 -19.40 10.80
CA LYS A 33 -1.68 -20.20 11.81
C LYS A 33 -2.68 -21.16 11.16
N ASP A 34 -3.24 -20.80 10.00
CA ASP A 34 -4.20 -21.63 9.29
C ASP A 34 -3.51 -22.58 8.30
N ARG A 35 -3.26 -23.80 8.78
CA ARG A 35 -2.62 -24.86 7.99
C ARG A 35 -3.51 -25.42 6.88
N ASN A 36 -4.80 -25.06 6.81
CA ASN A 36 -5.65 -25.46 5.69
C ASN A 36 -5.37 -24.65 4.43
N ILE A 37 -4.85 -23.43 4.57
CA ILE A 37 -4.56 -22.54 3.44
C ILE A 37 -3.14 -22.77 2.92
N LEU A 38 -2.15 -22.81 3.83
CA LEU A 38 -0.74 -23.00 3.52
C LEU A 38 -0.14 -24.12 4.38
N PRO A 39 -0.37 -25.40 4.04
CA PRO A 39 0.03 -26.52 4.89
C PRO A 39 1.55 -26.67 5.02
N ASN A 40 2.28 -26.49 3.90
CA ASN A 40 3.72 -26.72 3.80
C ASN A 40 4.54 -25.44 3.61
N THR A 41 3.90 -24.28 3.74
CA THR A 41 4.53 -22.98 3.48
C THR A 41 4.41 -22.11 4.72
N THR A 42 5.48 -21.38 5.05
CA THR A 42 5.45 -20.34 6.07
C THR A 42 5.81 -19.03 5.41
N LEU A 43 4.90 -18.08 5.46
CA LEU A 43 5.13 -16.72 4.99
C LEU A 43 6.09 -16.01 5.95
N VAL A 44 7.14 -15.43 5.39
CA VAL A 44 8.04 -14.50 6.08
C VAL A 44 7.95 -13.16 5.38
N TYR A 45 8.26 -12.10 6.10
CA TYR A 45 8.23 -10.74 5.56
C TYR A 45 9.52 -10.01 5.90
N ASP A 46 9.83 -9.02 5.07
CA ASP A 46 10.86 -8.03 5.31
C ASP A 46 10.22 -6.64 5.17
N ILE A 47 10.38 -5.80 6.19
CA ILE A 47 9.75 -4.48 6.26
C ILE A 47 10.87 -3.44 6.16
N GLU A 48 10.76 -2.57 5.16
CA GLU A 48 11.71 -1.49 4.90
C GLU A 48 11.00 -0.13 5.03
N TYR A 49 11.55 0.75 5.86
CA TYR A 49 11.04 2.11 6.05
C TYR A 49 11.69 3.07 5.06
N ILE A 50 10.90 3.92 4.40
CA ILE A 50 11.37 4.79 3.30
C ILE A 50 10.91 6.22 3.58
N SER A 51 11.76 7.21 3.31
CA SER A 51 11.37 8.62 3.35
C SER A 51 10.50 8.98 2.14
N ARG A 52 9.42 9.74 2.35
CA ARG A 52 8.39 10.05 1.33
C ARG A 52 8.94 10.71 0.05
N ASP A 53 10.05 11.45 0.14
CA ASP A 53 10.65 12.14 -1.00
C ASP A 53 11.91 11.46 -1.58
N ASP A 54 12.16 10.19 -1.24
CA ASP A 54 13.38 9.49 -1.61
C ASP A 54 13.14 8.29 -2.53
N SER A 55 12.72 8.59 -3.77
CA SER A 55 12.45 7.56 -4.79
C SER A 55 13.65 6.70 -5.13
N PHE A 56 14.86 7.24 -5.02
CA PHE A 56 16.09 6.50 -5.28
C PHE A 56 16.37 5.46 -4.19
N HIS A 57 16.26 5.83 -2.91
CA HIS A 57 16.41 4.86 -1.83
C HIS A 57 15.24 3.87 -1.78
N ALA A 58 14.03 4.29 -2.14
CA ALA A 58 12.89 3.41 -2.31
C ALA A 58 13.23 2.29 -3.32
N SER A 59 13.68 2.69 -4.51
CA SER A 59 14.08 1.77 -5.58
C SER A 59 15.19 0.81 -5.13
N LYS A 60 16.22 1.32 -4.43
CA LYS A 60 17.31 0.48 -3.90
C LYS A 60 16.83 -0.56 -2.88
N LYS A 61 15.92 -0.18 -2.00
CA LYS A 61 15.34 -1.07 -0.98
C LYS A 61 14.52 -2.17 -1.64
N VAL A 62 13.62 -1.83 -2.57
CA VAL A 62 12.84 -2.82 -3.33
C VAL A 62 13.75 -3.80 -4.08
N CYS A 63 14.75 -3.31 -4.82
CA CYS A 63 15.71 -4.18 -5.50
C CYS A 63 16.49 -5.08 -4.54
N LYS A 64 16.80 -4.61 -3.32
CA LYS A 64 17.44 -5.43 -2.29
C LYS A 64 16.50 -6.54 -1.81
N GLN A 65 15.23 -6.23 -1.52
CA GLN A 65 14.23 -7.21 -1.10
C GLN A 65 13.99 -8.29 -2.15
N ILE A 66 13.92 -7.89 -3.42
CA ILE A 66 13.81 -8.83 -4.56
C ILE A 66 15.04 -9.74 -4.63
N ARG A 67 16.26 -9.19 -4.55
CA ARG A 67 17.50 -10.00 -4.51
C ARG A 67 17.58 -10.95 -3.33
N GLN A 68 16.91 -10.64 -2.22
CA GLN A 68 16.83 -11.49 -1.03
C GLN A 68 15.74 -12.57 -1.13
N GLY A 69 15.00 -12.63 -2.24
CA GLY A 69 14.02 -13.67 -2.52
C GLY A 69 12.57 -13.28 -2.20
N SER A 70 12.26 -11.98 -2.09
CA SER A 70 10.88 -11.53 -1.97
C SER A 70 10.10 -11.87 -3.25
N VAL A 71 9.00 -12.60 -3.09
CA VAL A 71 8.15 -13.06 -4.21
C VAL A 71 6.99 -12.12 -4.53
N ALA A 72 6.76 -11.12 -3.69
CA ALA A 72 5.77 -10.07 -3.87
C ALA A 72 6.20 -8.83 -3.07
N ILE A 73 5.79 -7.65 -3.52
CA ILE A 73 6.07 -6.37 -2.88
C ILE A 73 4.75 -5.72 -2.45
N PHE A 74 4.70 -5.21 -1.23
CA PHE A 74 3.54 -4.49 -0.69
C PHE A 74 3.89 -3.01 -0.49
N GLY A 75 3.00 -2.13 -0.92
CA GLY A 75 3.17 -0.68 -0.83
C GLY A 75 4.21 -0.12 -1.81
N PRO A 76 4.69 1.12 -1.61
CA PRO A 76 4.35 2.02 -0.51
C PRO A 76 2.94 2.63 -0.63
N SER A 77 2.48 3.29 0.44
CA SER A 77 1.24 4.07 0.46
C SER A 77 1.37 5.42 -0.26
N ASP A 78 2.58 5.97 -0.36
CA ASP A 78 2.86 7.23 -1.03
C ASP A 78 2.65 7.14 -2.56
N ASP A 79 2.05 8.19 -3.14
CA ASP A 79 1.67 8.16 -4.55
C ASP A 79 2.87 8.23 -5.52
N ARG A 80 3.87 9.03 -5.17
CA ARG A 80 5.05 9.27 -6.01
C ARG A 80 6.00 8.08 -5.93
N LEU A 81 6.26 7.59 -4.71
CA LEU A 81 7.12 6.43 -4.51
C LEU A 81 6.51 5.16 -5.10
N GLY A 82 5.20 4.96 -4.98
CA GLY A 82 4.57 3.75 -5.51
C GLY A 82 4.63 3.65 -7.03
N MET A 83 4.65 4.77 -7.77
CA MET A 83 4.92 4.72 -9.22
C MET A 83 6.31 4.16 -9.55
N HIS A 84 7.32 4.51 -8.77
CA HIS A 84 8.68 3.98 -8.96
C HIS A 84 8.76 2.49 -8.61
N VAL A 85 8.14 2.08 -7.50
CA VAL A 85 8.09 0.66 -7.09
C VAL A 85 7.32 -0.17 -8.11
N GLN A 86 6.20 0.35 -8.60
CA GLN A 86 5.40 -0.28 -9.63
C GLN A 86 6.23 -0.50 -10.90
N SER A 87 6.95 0.52 -11.39
CA SER A 87 7.78 0.38 -12.59
C SER A 87 8.84 -0.72 -12.46
N ILE A 88 9.44 -0.88 -11.28
CA ILE A 88 10.39 -1.96 -10.99
C ILE A 88 9.69 -3.32 -11.02
N CYS A 89 8.53 -3.42 -10.37
CA CYS A 89 7.76 -4.66 -10.29
C CYS A 89 7.24 -5.12 -11.66
N ASP A 90 6.72 -4.19 -12.45
CA ASP A 90 6.31 -4.42 -13.85
C ASP A 90 7.52 -4.85 -14.72
N SER A 91 8.72 -4.30 -14.49
CA SER A 91 9.93 -4.67 -15.26
C SER A 91 10.52 -6.03 -14.90
N LEU A 92 10.19 -6.56 -13.72
CA LEU A 92 10.76 -7.78 -13.15
C LEU A 92 9.73 -8.90 -12.97
N ASP A 93 8.50 -8.69 -13.47
CA ASP A 93 7.36 -9.59 -13.31
C ASP A 93 7.10 -9.97 -11.83
N ILE A 94 7.31 -9.02 -10.91
CA ILE A 94 7.11 -9.21 -9.47
C ILE A 94 5.71 -8.72 -9.09
N PRO A 95 4.85 -9.57 -8.49
CA PRO A 95 3.55 -9.12 -7.98
C PRO A 95 3.68 -7.95 -7.00
N HIS A 96 3.00 -6.86 -7.30
CA HIS A 96 2.95 -5.63 -6.52
C HIS A 96 1.53 -5.38 -6.00
N LEU A 97 1.41 -5.18 -4.69
CA LEU A 97 0.12 -4.94 -4.03
C LEU A 97 0.13 -3.58 -3.33
N GLU A 98 -0.85 -2.76 -3.63
CA GLU A 98 -1.01 -1.42 -3.07
C GLU A 98 -2.36 -1.28 -2.37
N SER A 99 -2.46 -0.32 -1.45
CA SER A 99 -3.73 0.08 -0.84
C SER A 99 -3.76 1.60 -0.67
N ARG A 100 -3.56 2.32 -1.78
CA ARG A 100 -3.38 3.78 -1.79
C ARG A 100 -4.43 4.47 -2.65
N LYS A 101 -4.77 5.71 -2.32
CA LYS A 101 -5.56 6.58 -3.19
C LYS A 101 -4.70 6.95 -4.41
N HIS A 102 -5.08 6.49 -5.59
CA HIS A 102 -4.38 6.84 -6.83
C HIS A 102 -5.38 7.13 -7.94
N ASN A 103 -5.16 8.22 -8.65
CA ASN A 103 -6.08 8.75 -9.66
C ASN A 103 -5.77 8.25 -11.08
N LEU A 104 -4.65 7.54 -11.29
CA LEU A 104 -4.18 7.18 -12.63
C LEU A 104 -4.25 5.66 -12.85
N ASN A 105 -5.13 5.25 -13.76
CA ASN A 105 -5.21 3.88 -14.25
C ASN A 105 -4.31 3.72 -15.48
N PHE A 106 -2.99 3.78 -15.29
CA PHE A 106 -2.08 3.27 -16.32
C PHE A 106 -2.13 1.75 -16.32
N GLY A 107 -1.90 1.10 -17.47
CA GLY A 107 -1.91 -0.36 -17.58
C GLY A 107 -0.89 -1.00 -16.64
N LYS A 108 -1.36 -1.41 -15.46
CA LYS A 108 -0.57 -2.08 -14.44
C LYS A 108 -0.71 -3.58 -14.66
N GLU A 109 0.30 -4.22 -15.25
CA GLU A 109 0.23 -5.67 -15.53
C GLU A 109 0.56 -6.48 -14.27
N PHE A 110 1.55 -6.04 -13.48
CA PHE A 110 1.99 -6.73 -12.27
C PHE A 110 1.63 -6.01 -10.98
N SER A 111 0.76 -4.99 -11.02
CA SER A 111 0.35 -4.25 -9.83
C SER A 111 -1.16 -4.19 -9.64
N ILE A 112 -1.60 -4.50 -8.42
CA ILE A 112 -2.99 -4.49 -7.99
C ILE A 112 -3.14 -3.49 -6.84
N ASN A 113 -4.03 -2.50 -7.01
CA ASN A 113 -4.40 -1.59 -5.94
C ASN A 113 -5.75 -2.01 -5.32
N LEU A 114 -5.74 -2.29 -4.02
CA LEU A 114 -6.91 -2.71 -3.25
C LEU A 114 -7.78 -1.53 -2.80
N HIS A 115 -7.28 -0.29 -2.94
CA HIS A 115 -8.07 0.89 -2.65
C HIS A 115 -9.20 1.05 -3.70
N PRO A 116 -10.43 1.41 -3.30
CA PRO A 116 -11.52 1.68 -4.23
C PRO A 116 -11.13 2.71 -5.29
N GLY A 117 -11.37 2.40 -6.57
CA GLY A 117 -11.14 3.32 -7.67
C GLY A 117 -12.05 4.56 -7.60
N SER A 118 -11.62 5.66 -8.20
CA SER A 118 -12.36 6.94 -8.23
C SER A 118 -13.80 6.78 -8.73
N PHE A 119 -14.03 5.92 -9.72
CA PHE A 119 -15.37 5.61 -10.21
C PHE A 119 -16.27 4.96 -9.15
N ALA A 120 -15.75 3.99 -8.38
CA ALA A 120 -16.51 3.35 -7.31
C ALA A 120 -16.89 4.35 -6.21
N VAL A 121 -15.95 5.23 -5.84
CA VAL A 121 -16.20 6.33 -4.89
C VAL A 121 -17.27 7.28 -5.44
N ALA A 122 -17.16 7.72 -6.69
CA ALA A 122 -18.14 8.60 -7.32
C ALA A 122 -19.55 7.98 -7.39
N GLN A 123 -19.64 6.68 -7.68
CA GLN A 123 -20.92 5.96 -7.65
C GLN A 123 -21.53 5.94 -6.25
N SER A 124 -20.72 5.73 -5.22
CA SER A 124 -21.21 5.74 -3.83
C SER A 124 -21.78 7.10 -3.43
N VAL A 125 -21.12 8.20 -3.82
CA VAL A 125 -21.60 9.57 -3.62
C VAL A 125 -22.90 9.81 -4.39
N ARG A 126 -23.00 9.34 -5.64
CA ARG A 126 -24.24 9.47 -6.45
C ARG A 126 -25.43 8.77 -5.80
N VAL A 127 -25.21 7.58 -5.22
CA VAL A 127 -26.26 6.86 -4.47
C VAL A 127 -26.72 7.69 -3.27
N LEU A 128 -25.80 8.32 -2.54
CA LEU A 128 -26.13 9.18 -1.41
C LEU A 128 -26.96 10.41 -1.83
N ILE A 129 -26.55 11.11 -2.90
CA ILE A 129 -27.27 12.25 -3.47
C ILE A 129 -28.73 11.88 -3.78
N THR A 130 -28.91 10.71 -4.39
CA THR A 130 -30.23 10.21 -4.78
C THR A 130 -31.05 9.83 -3.55
N PHE A 131 -30.46 9.10 -2.60
CA PHE A 131 -31.13 8.66 -1.38
C PHE A 131 -31.61 9.84 -0.51
N LEU A 132 -30.83 10.91 -0.43
CA LEU A 132 -31.14 12.10 0.35
C LEU A 132 -31.95 13.16 -0.42
N ASN A 133 -32.32 12.89 -1.68
CA ASN A 133 -33.04 13.83 -2.56
C ASN A 133 -32.38 15.21 -2.66
N TRP A 134 -31.04 15.27 -2.77
CA TRP A 134 -30.35 16.54 -2.92
C TRP A 134 -30.64 17.15 -4.30
N THR A 135 -31.10 18.40 -4.31
CA THR A 135 -31.44 19.15 -5.54
C THR A 135 -30.35 20.11 -5.97
N ARG A 136 -29.39 20.40 -5.10
CA ARG A 136 -28.25 21.30 -5.35
C ARG A 136 -26.99 20.68 -4.75
N VAL A 137 -25.95 20.60 -5.56
CA VAL A 137 -24.63 20.07 -5.17
C VAL A 137 -23.57 21.02 -5.71
N ALA A 138 -22.52 21.28 -4.93
CA ALA A 138 -21.32 21.96 -5.36
C ALA A 138 -20.14 21.00 -5.19
N VAL A 139 -19.26 20.93 -6.19
CA VAL A 139 -18.04 20.11 -6.14
C VAL A 139 -16.86 21.07 -6.04
N ILE A 140 -16.06 20.92 -4.99
CA ILE A 140 -14.80 21.62 -4.81
C ILE A 140 -13.72 20.55 -4.97
N TYR A 141 -12.76 20.80 -5.85
CA TYR A 141 -11.65 19.89 -6.11
C TYR A 141 -10.35 20.69 -6.24
N GLU A 142 -9.25 20.02 -5.96
CA GLU A 142 -7.90 20.52 -6.19
C GLU A 142 -7.40 19.99 -7.54
N ASP A 143 -6.70 20.83 -8.29
CA ASP A 143 -6.07 20.42 -9.53
C ASP A 143 -4.65 19.89 -9.22
N ASP A 144 -4.53 18.58 -9.08
CA ASP A 144 -3.24 17.89 -8.85
C ASP A 144 -2.32 17.91 -10.09
N MET A 145 -2.75 18.49 -11.23
CA MET A 145 -1.99 18.52 -12.49
C MET A 145 -0.97 19.65 -12.59
N SER A 146 -0.76 20.47 -11.54
CA SER A 146 0.35 21.43 -11.52
C SER A 146 1.66 20.75 -11.14
N MET A 147 2.26 20.05 -12.10
CA MET A 147 3.72 19.81 -12.16
C MET A 147 4.38 20.84 -13.07
#